data_AF-A0AAV6BYN3-F1
#
_entry.id   AF-A0AAV6BYN3-F1
#
_cell.length_a   1.000
_cell.length_b   1.000
_cell.length_c   1.000
_cell.angle_alpha   90.00
_cell.angle_beta   90.00
_cell.angle_gamma   90.00
#
_symmetry.space_group_name_H-M   'P 1'
#
loop_
_entity.id
_entity.type
_entity.pdbx_description
1 polymer ?
#
loop_
_entity_poly.entity_id
_entity_poly.type
_entity_poly.pdbx_seq_one_letter_code
_entity_poly.pdbx_strand_id
1 'polypeptide(L)'
;LQEKTKKRIAWLFVFGALLLPVCVFLIHYVGLAYSPLSTIGWASIFADLGGLLVILASVAFLWGLCRRFFSSAPGGEAFRDSLAAVPSTPARWLFSGGVALILLGFLHGAWYASSDLYAQEAADYSLLSRMTSAAAAGDRASVDRALADYGQLQGDKAVKIAAHAHVIEFGILAVLLAFFQPYVQLAEAWRRRWAVVLLLGSLMLPIFVLLELQWGLVAGGLADFGGLLVIVALLAMWTGIVRYRDDESLDGRATS
;
A
#
# COMPACT_ATOMS: atom_id res chain seq x y z
N LEU A 1 -9.04 -23.20 8.83
CA LEU A 1 -8.44 -22.68 10.07
C LEU A 1 -9.49 -22.81 11.17
N GLN A 2 -9.17 -23.42 12.32
CA GLN A 2 -10.06 -23.38 13.49
C GLN A 2 -10.32 -21.91 13.88
N GLU A 3 -11.50 -21.60 14.40
CA GLU A 3 -11.88 -20.23 14.81
C GLU A 3 -10.85 -19.58 15.76
N LYS A 4 -10.30 -20.39 16.67
CA LYS A 4 -9.22 -19.95 17.58
C LYS A 4 -7.97 -19.48 16.82
N THR A 5 -7.59 -20.15 15.73
CA THR A 5 -6.44 -19.77 14.91
C THR A 5 -6.71 -18.48 14.12
N LYS A 6 -7.90 -18.33 13.55
CA LYS A 6 -8.30 -17.10 12.84
C LYS A 6 -8.28 -15.89 13.77
N LYS A 7 -8.86 -16.03 14.96
CA LYS A 7 -8.88 -14.99 15.99
C LYS A 7 -7.46 -14.60 16.43
N ARG A 8 -6.55 -15.56 16.56
CA ARG A 8 -5.13 -15.29 16.87
C ARG A 8 -4.42 -14.52 15.75
N ILE A 9 -4.62 -14.91 14.49
CA ILE A 9 -4.01 -14.21 13.33
C ILE A 9 -4.56 -12.78 13.22
N ALA A 10 -5.87 -12.58 13.39
CA ALA A 10 -6.48 -11.26 13.39
C ALA A 10 -5.93 -10.36 14.51
N TRP A 11 -5.76 -10.92 15.72
CA TRP A 11 -5.12 -10.20 16.82
C TRP A 11 -3.67 -9.86 16.55
N LEU A 12 -2.88 -10.77 15.97
CA LEU A 12 -1.50 -10.49 15.56
C LEU A 12 -1.44 -9.36 14.53
N PHE A 13 -2.35 -9.34 13.56
CA PHE A 13 -2.46 -8.28 12.58
C PHE A 13 -2.78 -6.93 13.23
N VAL A 14 -3.83 -6.85 14.06
CA VAL A 14 -4.24 -5.61 14.74
C VAL A 14 -3.15 -5.10 15.66
N PHE A 15 -2.52 -6.00 16.43
CA PHE A 15 -1.42 -5.65 17.32
C PHE A 15 -0.23 -5.09 16.53
N GLY A 16 0.21 -5.78 15.46
CA GLY A 16 1.29 -5.30 14.61
C GLY A 16 0.97 -3.96 13.92
N ALA A 17 -0.25 -3.81 13.42
CA ALA A 17 -0.72 -2.60 12.73
C ALA A 17 -0.87 -1.39 13.68
N LEU A 18 -1.11 -1.61 14.98
CA LEU A 18 -1.09 -0.55 15.99
C LEU A 18 0.34 -0.25 16.47
N LEU A 19 1.13 -1.31 16.71
CA LEU A 19 2.49 -1.21 17.21
C LEU A 19 3.37 -0.43 16.24
N LEU A 20 3.32 -0.76 14.95
CA LEU A 20 4.17 -0.16 13.92
C LEU A 20 4.09 1.37 13.89
N PRO A 21 2.93 2.03 13.66
CA PRO A 21 2.88 3.49 13.55
C PRO A 21 3.25 4.16 14.86
N VAL A 22 2.78 3.65 16.01
CA VAL A 22 3.13 4.19 17.32
C VAL A 22 4.65 4.17 17.50
N CYS A 23 5.27 3.03 17.23
CA CYS A 23 6.71 2.87 17.36
C CYS A 23 7.49 3.75 16.37
N VAL A 24 7.06 3.86 15.11
CA VAL A 24 7.67 4.77 14.12
C VAL A 24 7.66 6.23 14.61
N PHE A 25 6.53 6.72 15.14
CA PHE A 25 6.47 8.08 15.71
C PHE A 25 7.30 8.24 16.99
N LEU A 26 7.56 7.15 17.71
CA LEU A 26 8.41 7.13 18.89
C LEU A 26 9.91 6.99 18.55
N ILE A 27 10.27 6.74 17.29
CA ILE A 27 11.67 6.83 16.84
C ILE A 27 12.07 8.30 16.96
N HIS A 28 12.69 8.66 18.08
CA HIS A 28 13.54 9.85 18.12
C HIS A 28 14.65 9.62 17.10
N TYR A 29 14.93 10.60 16.24
CA TYR A 29 16.15 10.64 15.45
C TYR A 29 17.34 10.67 16.44
N VAL A 30 17.85 9.50 16.84
CA VAL A 30 19.07 9.34 17.66
C VAL A 30 20.32 9.59 16.77
N GLY A 31 20.21 10.55 15.85
CA GLY A 31 21.30 11.05 15.01
C GLY A 31 22.04 12.24 15.62
N LEU A 32 21.71 12.64 16.86
CA LEU A 32 22.36 13.80 17.51
C LEU A 32 23.16 13.50 18.78
N ALA A 33 23.26 12.27 19.29
CA ALA A 33 24.19 11.99 20.41
C ALA A 33 24.56 10.51 20.59
N TYR A 34 25.86 10.22 20.40
CA TYR A 34 26.68 9.18 21.03
C TYR A 34 25.99 7.96 21.69
N SER A 35 26.07 6.78 21.07
CA SER A 35 26.64 5.55 21.67
C SER A 35 26.35 4.28 20.84
N PRO A 36 27.25 3.27 20.82
CA PRO A 36 27.27 2.19 19.82
C PRO A 36 26.23 1.06 20.05
N LEU A 37 25.48 1.10 21.16
CA LEU A 37 24.43 0.12 21.49
C LEU A 37 23.14 0.76 22.06
N SER A 38 23.05 2.09 22.08
CA SER A 38 21.84 2.85 22.49
C SER A 38 21.16 3.59 21.34
N THR A 39 21.60 3.34 20.11
CA THR A 39 21.21 4.06 18.88
C THR A 39 20.12 3.36 18.07
N ILE A 40 19.90 2.06 18.26
CA ILE A 40 18.66 1.40 17.83
C ILE A 40 17.67 1.57 18.99
N GLY A 41 16.97 2.70 19.03
CA GLY A 41 15.95 2.93 20.03
C GLY A 41 14.96 1.74 20.04
N TRP A 42 14.51 1.32 21.22
CA TRP A 42 13.51 0.24 21.36
C TRP A 42 12.32 0.42 20.41
N ALA A 43 11.95 1.69 20.15
CA ALA A 43 10.97 2.08 19.14
C ALA A 43 11.26 1.49 17.74
N SER A 44 12.50 1.51 17.25
CA SER A 44 12.86 0.93 15.95
C SER A 44 12.66 -0.59 15.93
N ILE A 45 13.12 -1.29 16.97
CA ILE A 45 12.98 -2.76 17.08
C ILE A 45 11.50 -3.16 17.10
N PHE A 46 10.69 -2.42 17.86
CA PHE A 46 9.25 -2.67 17.93
C PHE A 46 8.51 -2.28 16.64
N ALA A 47 8.98 -1.26 15.91
CA ALA A 47 8.46 -0.92 14.60
C ALA A 47 8.72 -2.05 13.59
N ASP A 48 9.95 -2.58 13.54
CA ASP A 48 10.32 -3.70 12.67
C ASP A 48 9.52 -4.97 13.01
N LEU A 49 9.37 -5.25 14.32
CA LEU A 49 8.54 -6.36 14.79
C LEU A 49 7.07 -6.17 14.37
N GLY A 50 6.53 -4.97 14.52
CA GLY A 50 5.17 -4.64 14.08
C GLY A 50 4.98 -4.90 12.58
N GLY A 51 5.95 -4.49 11.77
CA GLY A 51 5.96 -4.72 10.32
C GLY A 51 6.00 -6.21 9.98
N LEU A 52 6.88 -6.97 10.63
CA LEU A 52 6.98 -8.41 10.46
C LEU A 52 5.66 -9.12 10.81
N LEU A 53 5.00 -8.73 11.90
CA LEU A 53 3.71 -9.30 12.30
C LEU A 53 2.63 -9.06 11.25
N VAL A 54 2.57 -7.85 10.69
CA VAL A 54 1.62 -7.50 9.61
C VAL A 54 1.89 -8.32 8.35
N ILE A 55 3.17 -8.46 7.96
CA ILE A 55 3.59 -9.27 6.81
C ILE A 55 3.16 -10.73 7.01
N LEU A 56 3.52 -11.34 8.14
CA LEU A 56 3.20 -12.74 8.43
C LEU A 56 1.70 -13.00 8.47
N ALA A 57 0.93 -12.10 9.10
CA ALA A 57 -0.52 -12.21 9.15
C ALA A 57 -1.14 -12.08 7.74
N SER A 58 -0.66 -11.16 6.91
CA SER A 58 -1.13 -10.97 5.54
C SER A 58 -0.81 -12.18 4.65
N VAL A 59 0.40 -12.75 4.76
CA VAL A 59 0.79 -13.99 4.07
C VAL A 59 -0.10 -15.15 4.51
N ALA A 60 -0.30 -15.33 5.81
CA ALA A 60 -1.17 -16.39 6.33
C ALA A 60 -2.62 -16.25 5.83
N PHE A 61 -3.11 -15.01 5.72
CA PHE A 61 -4.44 -14.71 5.23
C PHE A 61 -4.59 -15.02 3.73
N LEU A 62 -3.66 -14.53 2.91
CA LEU A 62 -3.61 -14.83 1.46
C LEU A 62 -3.46 -16.32 1.22
N TRP A 63 -2.59 -17.01 1.96
CA TRP A 63 -2.42 -18.44 1.88
C TRP A 63 -3.73 -19.19 2.17
N GLY A 64 -4.42 -18.80 3.25
CA GLY A 64 -5.73 -19.37 3.60
C GLY A 64 -6.79 -19.16 2.50
N LEU A 65 -6.75 -18.00 1.84
CA LEU A 65 -7.65 -17.65 0.76
C LEU A 65 -7.33 -18.42 -0.54
N CYS A 66 -6.07 -18.45 -0.97
CA CYS A 66 -5.59 -19.23 -2.10
C CYS A 66 -5.94 -20.71 -1.91
N ARG A 67 -5.69 -21.27 -0.73
CA ARG A 67 -6.02 -22.68 -0.45
C ARG A 67 -7.53 -22.95 -0.59
N ARG A 68 -8.39 -22.01 -0.22
CA ARG A 68 -9.85 -22.12 -0.41
C ARG A 68 -10.27 -22.01 -1.87
N PHE A 69 -9.57 -21.22 -2.69
CA PHE A 69 -9.80 -21.15 -4.13
C PHE A 69 -9.37 -22.43 -4.85
N PHE A 70 -8.20 -22.98 -4.51
CA PHE A 70 -7.68 -24.21 -5.12
C PHE A 70 -8.33 -25.49 -4.58
N SER A 71 -8.80 -25.48 -3.32
CA SER A 71 -9.55 -26.59 -2.73
C SER A 71 -11.04 -26.40 -3.03
N SER A 72 -11.47 -26.79 -4.23
CA SER A 72 -12.88 -26.85 -4.61
C SER A 72 -13.62 -28.02 -3.93
N ALA A 73 -13.60 -28.07 -2.60
CA ALA A 73 -14.44 -28.98 -1.82
C ALA A 73 -15.75 -28.27 -1.47
N PRO A 74 -16.90 -28.67 -2.05
CA PRO A 74 -18.20 -28.19 -1.60
C PRO A 74 -18.54 -28.89 -0.28
N GLY A 75 -18.64 -28.12 0.80
CA GLY A 75 -19.11 -28.64 2.09
C GLY A 75 -18.08 -28.52 3.19
N GLY A 76 -18.40 -27.68 4.18
CA GLY A 76 -17.56 -27.48 5.35
C GLY A 76 -18.12 -26.34 6.20
N GLU A 77 -19.31 -26.59 6.74
CA GLU A 77 -20.02 -25.86 7.80
C GLU A 77 -20.00 -24.33 7.73
N ALA A 78 -21.12 -23.83 7.21
CA ALA A 78 -21.60 -22.48 7.37
C ALA A 78 -21.72 -22.14 8.86
N PHE A 79 -20.69 -21.48 9.40
CA PHE A 79 -20.92 -20.57 10.50
C PHE A 79 -21.86 -19.48 9.97
N ARG A 80 -23.10 -19.54 10.46
CA ARG A 80 -24.10 -18.48 10.40
C ARG A 80 -23.49 -17.19 10.95
N ASP A 81 -22.80 -16.45 10.10
CA ASP A 81 -22.48 -15.04 10.36
C ASP A 81 -23.26 -14.22 9.34
N SER A 82 -24.26 -13.52 9.84
CA SER A 82 -25.24 -12.71 9.11
C SER A 82 -24.64 -11.46 8.44
N LEU A 83 -23.37 -11.51 8.07
CA LEU A 83 -22.63 -10.55 7.22
C LEU A 83 -22.01 -11.24 5.98
N ALA A 84 -22.12 -12.57 5.87
CA ALA A 84 -21.59 -13.37 4.78
C ALA A 84 -22.70 -13.81 3.80
N ALA A 85 -23.42 -12.85 3.23
CA ALA A 85 -23.89 -13.07 1.86
C ALA A 85 -22.66 -13.40 1.03
N VAL A 86 -22.66 -14.54 0.31
CA VAL A 86 -21.52 -15.02 -0.48
C VAL A 86 -20.87 -13.82 -1.20
N PRO A 87 -19.65 -13.39 -0.84
CA PRO A 87 -19.10 -12.18 -1.44
C PRO A 87 -18.99 -12.44 -2.93
N SER A 88 -19.59 -11.54 -3.72
CA SER A 88 -19.60 -11.63 -5.18
C SER A 88 -18.18 -11.81 -5.70
N THR A 89 -18.01 -12.48 -6.84
CA THR A 89 -16.69 -12.72 -7.43
C THR A 89 -15.82 -11.44 -7.48
N PRO A 90 -16.35 -10.26 -7.86
CA PRO A 90 -15.62 -8.99 -7.82
C PRO A 90 -15.16 -8.58 -6.41
N ALA A 91 -16.00 -8.76 -5.38
CA ALA A 91 -15.64 -8.44 -4.00
C ALA A 91 -14.46 -9.27 -3.52
N ARG A 92 -14.44 -10.57 -3.86
CA ARG A 92 -13.31 -11.45 -3.51
C ARG A 92 -12.03 -11.03 -4.22
N TRP A 93 -12.12 -10.67 -5.49
CA TRP A 93 -10.96 -10.23 -6.27
C TRP A 93 -10.38 -8.94 -5.70
N LEU A 94 -11.23 -7.93 -5.47
CA LEU A 94 -10.82 -6.66 -4.87
C LEU A 94 -10.20 -6.85 -3.48
N PHE A 95 -10.80 -7.67 -2.64
CA PHE A 95 -10.29 -7.92 -1.30
C PHE A 95 -8.96 -8.67 -1.31
N SER A 96 -8.87 -9.76 -2.09
CA SER A 96 -7.63 -10.53 -2.23
C SER A 96 -6.51 -9.72 -2.87
N GLY A 97 -6.81 -8.98 -3.94
CA GLY A 97 -5.88 -8.10 -4.63
C GLY A 97 -5.44 -6.95 -3.73
N GLY A 98 -6.36 -6.37 -2.96
CA GLY A 98 -6.04 -5.31 -2.00
C GLY A 98 -5.10 -5.77 -0.88
N VAL A 99 -5.36 -6.94 -0.29
CA VAL A 99 -4.43 -7.53 0.70
C VAL A 99 -3.08 -7.88 0.08
N ALA A 100 -3.06 -8.39 -1.16
CA ALA A 100 -1.83 -8.66 -1.89
C ALA A 100 -1.02 -7.38 -2.16
N LEU A 101 -1.67 -6.30 -2.57
CA LEU A 101 -1.06 -4.98 -2.73
C LEU A 101 -0.48 -4.48 -1.41
N ILE A 102 -1.24 -4.47 -0.32
CA ILE A 102 -0.74 -4.07 1.00
C ILE A 102 0.52 -4.87 1.37
N LEU A 103 0.50 -6.19 1.20
CA LEU A 103 1.66 -7.04 1.46
C LEU A 103 2.86 -6.67 0.57
N LEU A 104 2.64 -6.46 -0.73
CA LEU A 104 3.69 -6.03 -1.65
C LEU A 104 4.29 -4.69 -1.24
N GLY A 105 3.46 -3.74 -0.80
CA GLY A 105 3.91 -2.45 -0.28
C GLY A 105 4.80 -2.64 0.94
N PHE A 106 4.36 -3.40 1.94
CA PHE A 106 5.19 -3.69 3.13
C PHE A 106 6.51 -4.39 2.78
N LEU A 107 6.49 -5.36 1.85
CA LEU A 107 7.71 -6.05 1.41
C LEU A 107 8.67 -5.10 0.71
N HIS A 108 8.17 -4.25 -0.19
CA HIS A 108 8.98 -3.23 -0.87
C HIS A 108 9.58 -2.25 0.14
N GLY A 109 8.78 -1.77 1.09
CA GLY A 109 9.24 -0.86 2.14
C GLY A 109 10.34 -1.48 3.00
N ALA A 110 10.17 -2.74 3.42
CA ALA A 110 11.17 -3.47 4.20
C ALA A 110 12.48 -3.70 3.40
N TRP A 111 12.36 -4.05 2.12
CA TRP A 111 13.51 -4.18 1.23
C TRP A 111 14.25 -2.84 1.08
N TYR A 112 13.54 -1.75 0.79
CA TYR A 112 14.13 -0.42 0.64
C TYR A 112 14.82 0.07 1.93
N ALA A 113 14.16 -0.10 3.07
CA ALA A 113 14.71 0.27 4.37
C ALA A 113 16.01 -0.48 4.71
N SER A 114 16.10 -1.76 4.32
CA SER A 114 17.29 -2.60 4.62
C SER A 114 18.43 -2.44 3.63
N SER A 115 18.17 -2.12 2.37
CA SER A 115 19.18 -2.08 1.30
C SER A 115 19.71 -0.69 0.99
N ASP A 116 18.83 0.29 0.83
CA ASP A 116 19.19 1.59 0.24
C ASP A 116 19.16 2.74 1.24
N LEU A 117 18.25 2.69 2.23
CA LEU A 117 17.95 3.83 3.10
C LEU A 117 19.20 4.39 3.81
N TYR A 118 19.98 3.53 4.48
CA TYR A 118 21.18 3.97 5.21
C TYR A 118 22.27 4.53 4.30
N ALA A 119 22.45 3.93 3.11
CA ALA A 119 23.43 4.42 2.13
C ALA A 119 23.02 5.80 1.60
N GLN A 120 21.73 5.99 1.33
CA GLN A 120 21.20 7.27 0.87
C GLN A 120 21.23 8.35 1.97
N GLU A 121 20.97 8.01 3.23
CA GLU A 121 21.11 8.94 4.37
C GLU A 121 22.56 9.41 4.57
N ALA A 122 23.53 8.49 4.46
CA ALA A 122 24.94 8.84 4.51
C ALA A 122 25.34 9.74 3.31
N ALA A 123 24.84 9.44 2.12
CA ALA A 123 25.06 10.24 0.93
C ALA A 123 24.48 11.67 1.09
N ASP A 124 23.26 11.80 1.63
CA ASP A 124 22.60 13.07 1.94
C ASP A 124 23.52 13.95 2.80
N TYR A 125 23.98 13.43 3.93
CA TYR A 125 24.89 14.16 4.82
C TYR A 125 26.18 14.60 4.12
N SER A 126 26.77 13.70 3.33
CA SER A 126 28.01 13.98 2.60
C SER A 126 27.86 15.09 1.55
N LEU A 127 26.69 15.17 0.90
CA LEU A 127 26.40 16.17 -0.13
C LEU A 127 26.12 17.53 0.52
N LEU A 128 25.33 17.57 1.59
CA LEU A 128 25.09 18.78 2.39
C LEU A 128 26.38 19.38 2.95
N SER A 129 27.29 18.53 3.46
CA SER A 129 28.60 18.96 3.94
C SER A 129 29.46 19.55 2.81
N ARG A 130 29.48 18.89 1.64
CA ARG A 130 30.20 19.37 0.44
C ARG A 130 29.64 20.69 -0.09
N MET A 131 28.31 20.85 -0.14
CA MET A 131 27.67 22.11 -0.52
C MET A 131 28.09 23.24 0.43
N THR A 132 28.08 22.97 1.74
CA THR A 132 28.42 23.97 2.77
C THR A 132 29.89 24.40 2.66
N SER A 133 30.81 23.45 2.49
CA SER A 133 32.23 23.78 2.36
C SER A 133 32.56 24.48 1.05
N ALA A 134 31.95 24.08 -0.07
CA ALA A 134 32.11 24.75 -1.36
C ALA A 134 31.55 26.18 -1.33
N ALA A 135 30.41 26.40 -0.68
CA ALA A 135 29.82 27.72 -0.50
C ALA A 135 30.74 28.63 0.34
N ALA A 136 31.31 28.09 1.43
CA ALA A 136 32.29 28.83 2.25
C ALA A 136 33.56 29.21 1.48
N ALA A 137 33.98 28.38 0.52
CA ALA A 137 35.11 28.64 -0.37
C ALA A 137 34.77 29.57 -1.57
N GLY A 138 33.51 29.96 -1.75
CA GLY A 138 33.06 30.74 -2.91
C GLY A 138 33.08 29.98 -4.23
N ASP A 139 33.23 28.65 -4.22
CA ASP A 139 33.29 27.82 -5.41
C ASP A 139 31.88 27.45 -5.90
N ARG A 140 31.31 28.36 -6.72
CA ARG A 140 29.97 28.20 -7.30
C ARG A 140 29.82 26.93 -8.12
N ALA A 141 30.85 26.55 -8.89
CA ALA A 141 30.77 25.37 -9.74
C ALA A 141 30.64 24.07 -8.92
N SER A 142 31.32 23.99 -7.77
CA SER A 142 31.19 22.84 -6.87
C SER A 142 29.88 22.84 -6.10
N VAL A 143 29.34 24.01 -5.75
CA VAL A 143 27.97 24.12 -5.18
C VAL A 143 26.93 23.62 -6.18
N ASP A 144 26.98 24.06 -7.44
CA ASP A 144 26.01 23.66 -8.47
C ASP A 144 26.04 22.15 -8.74
N ARG A 145 27.24 21.54 -8.78
CA ARG A 145 27.37 20.08 -8.91
C ARG A 145 26.78 19.34 -7.71
N ALA A 146 27.14 19.76 -6.49
CA ALA A 146 26.63 19.09 -5.29
C ALA A 146 25.12 19.25 -5.13
N LEU A 147 24.55 20.37 -5.58
CA LEU A 147 23.10 20.59 -5.64
C LEU A 147 22.43 19.66 -6.65
N ALA A 148 23.01 19.48 -7.85
CA ALA A 148 22.50 18.56 -8.85
C ALA A 148 22.53 17.10 -8.36
N ASP A 149 23.64 16.68 -7.74
CA ASP A 149 23.78 15.34 -7.15
C ASP A 149 22.76 15.13 -6.01
N TYR A 150 22.54 16.14 -5.18
CA TYR A 150 21.52 16.11 -4.13
C TYR A 150 20.10 15.98 -4.72
N GLY A 151 19.80 16.72 -5.79
CA GLY A 151 18.52 16.59 -6.50
C GLY A 151 18.27 15.19 -7.04
N GLN A 152 19.28 14.54 -7.62
CA GLN A 152 19.19 13.15 -8.09
C GLN A 152 18.95 12.16 -6.94
N LEU A 153 19.68 12.32 -5.83
CA LEU A 153 19.50 11.49 -4.64
C LEU A 153 18.08 11.61 -4.05
N GLN A 154 17.56 12.84 -3.94
CA GLN A 154 16.20 13.06 -3.46
C GLN A 154 15.15 12.49 -4.43
N GLY A 155 15.38 12.57 -5.74
CA GLY A 155 14.55 11.91 -6.75
C GLY A 155 14.46 10.39 -6.55
N ASP A 156 15.60 9.73 -6.37
CA ASP A 156 15.68 8.28 -6.11
C ASP A 156 14.95 7.87 -4.83
N LYS A 157 15.12 8.63 -3.75
CA LYS A 157 14.37 8.44 -2.50
C LYS A 157 12.88 8.62 -2.70
N ALA A 158 12.48 9.72 -3.35
CA ALA A 158 11.08 10.08 -3.55
C ALA A 158 10.32 9.01 -4.34
N VAL A 159 10.89 8.52 -5.43
CA VAL A 159 10.29 7.48 -6.28
C VAL A 159 10.09 6.18 -5.52
N LYS A 160 11.09 5.72 -4.75
CA LYS A 160 11.00 4.48 -3.95
C LYS A 160 9.96 4.59 -2.82
N ILE A 161 9.92 5.74 -2.14
CA ILE A 161 8.93 6.02 -1.08
C ILE A 161 7.52 6.14 -1.68
N ALA A 162 7.35 6.85 -2.79
CA ALA A 162 6.07 7.04 -3.47
C ALA A 162 5.49 5.70 -3.95
N ALA A 163 6.31 4.85 -4.56
CA ALA A 163 5.88 3.52 -4.98
C ALA A 163 5.39 2.68 -3.80
N HIS A 164 6.13 2.66 -2.69
CA HIS A 164 5.71 1.99 -1.45
C HIS A 164 4.34 2.51 -0.95
N ALA A 165 4.19 3.82 -0.84
CA ALA A 165 2.98 4.45 -0.31
C ALA A 165 1.76 4.16 -1.20
N HIS A 166 1.86 4.39 -2.51
CA HIS A 166 0.74 4.18 -3.43
C HIS A 166 0.29 2.72 -3.53
N VAL A 167 1.22 1.75 -3.48
CA VAL A 167 0.84 0.34 -3.43
C VAL A 167 -0.05 0.04 -2.22
N ILE A 168 0.28 0.58 -1.04
CA ILE A 168 -0.52 0.37 0.19
C ILE A 168 -1.85 1.11 0.09
N GLU A 169 -1.84 2.38 -0.32
CA GLU A 169 -3.06 3.19 -0.48
C GLU A 169 -4.07 2.53 -1.40
N PHE A 170 -3.62 2.08 -2.57
CA PHE A 170 -4.48 1.37 -3.50
C PHE A 170 -4.93 0.00 -2.98
N GLY A 171 -4.09 -0.68 -2.21
CA GLY A 171 -4.47 -1.92 -1.55
C GLY A 171 -5.59 -1.71 -0.53
N ILE A 172 -5.50 -0.66 0.29
CA ILE A 172 -6.57 -0.26 1.23
C ILE A 172 -7.84 0.11 0.47
N LEU A 173 -7.71 0.90 -0.59
CA LEU A 173 -8.83 1.31 -1.43
C LEU A 173 -9.56 0.10 -2.04
N ALA A 174 -8.82 -0.89 -2.55
CA ALA A 174 -9.38 -2.12 -3.08
C ALA A 174 -10.10 -2.94 -2.00
N VAL A 175 -9.53 -3.04 -0.79
CA VAL A 175 -10.19 -3.69 0.36
C VAL A 175 -11.48 -2.97 0.73
N LEU A 176 -11.47 -1.64 0.84
CA LEU A 176 -12.66 -0.85 1.13
C LEU A 176 -13.75 -1.08 0.07
N LEU A 177 -13.37 -1.00 -1.21
CA LEU A 177 -14.30 -1.16 -2.31
C LEU A 177 -14.88 -2.57 -2.42
N ALA A 178 -14.17 -3.59 -1.92
CA ALA A 178 -14.69 -4.93 -1.78
C ALA A 178 -15.92 -4.98 -0.85
N PHE A 179 -15.88 -4.24 0.27
CA PHE A 179 -17.01 -4.13 1.20
C PHE A 179 -18.18 -3.35 0.58
N PHE A 180 -17.90 -2.39 -0.29
CA PHE A 180 -18.94 -1.62 -0.98
C PHE A 180 -19.60 -2.36 -2.16
N GLN A 181 -19.06 -3.50 -2.60
CA GLN A 181 -19.61 -4.23 -3.75
C GLN A 181 -21.11 -4.56 -3.69
N PRO A 182 -21.72 -4.89 -2.53
CA PRO A 182 -23.16 -5.12 -2.45
C PRO A 182 -24.01 -3.90 -2.84
N TYR A 183 -23.46 -2.68 -2.69
CA TYR A 183 -24.15 -1.42 -3.01
C TYR A 183 -23.91 -0.97 -4.46
N VAL A 184 -23.04 -1.64 -5.21
CA VAL A 184 -22.75 -1.28 -6.60
C VAL A 184 -23.81 -1.94 -7.51
N GLN A 185 -24.81 -1.16 -7.91
CA GLN A 185 -25.83 -1.59 -8.88
C GLN A 185 -25.31 -1.54 -10.33
N LEU A 186 -24.40 -2.45 -10.62
CA LEU A 186 -23.95 -2.75 -11.98
C LEU A 186 -24.11 -4.24 -12.23
N ALA A 187 -24.27 -4.63 -13.49
CA ALA A 187 -24.24 -6.05 -13.84
C ALA A 187 -22.90 -6.67 -13.38
N GLU A 188 -22.91 -7.95 -12.98
CA GLU A 188 -21.73 -8.61 -12.42
C GLU A 188 -20.53 -8.58 -13.37
N ALA A 189 -20.77 -8.68 -14.69
CA ALA A 189 -19.73 -8.55 -15.70
C ALA A 189 -19.02 -7.19 -15.66
N TRP A 190 -19.76 -6.10 -15.44
CA TRP A 190 -19.20 -4.75 -15.33
C TRP A 190 -18.45 -4.55 -14.03
N ARG A 191 -19.01 -4.99 -12.89
CA ARG A 191 -18.29 -4.97 -11.60
C ARG A 191 -16.96 -5.71 -11.67
N ARG A 192 -16.96 -6.89 -12.32
CA ARG A 192 -15.73 -7.67 -12.52
C ARG A 192 -14.71 -6.93 -13.38
N ARG A 193 -15.12 -6.35 -14.51
CA ARG A 193 -14.23 -5.56 -15.37
C ARG A 193 -13.61 -4.40 -14.60
N TRP A 194 -14.41 -3.63 -13.88
CA TRP A 194 -13.91 -2.50 -13.11
C TRP A 194 -13.02 -2.91 -11.94
N ALA A 195 -13.28 -4.04 -11.30
CA ALA A 195 -12.36 -4.61 -10.32
C ALA A 195 -10.99 -4.97 -10.92
N VAL A 196 -10.96 -5.58 -12.11
CA VAL A 196 -9.69 -5.87 -12.81
C VAL A 196 -8.98 -4.59 -13.22
N VAL A 197 -9.70 -3.62 -13.79
CA VAL A 197 -9.12 -2.33 -14.20
C VAL A 197 -8.50 -1.60 -13.01
N LEU A 198 -9.21 -1.58 -11.87
CA LEU A 198 -8.70 -0.99 -10.64
C LEU A 198 -7.41 -1.69 -10.19
N LEU A 199 -7.42 -3.01 -10.03
CA LEU A 199 -6.23 -3.76 -9.59
C LEU A 199 -5.04 -3.62 -10.56
N LEU A 200 -5.30 -3.58 -11.86
CA LEU A 200 -4.26 -3.40 -12.87
C LEU A 200 -3.67 -1.99 -12.79
N GLY A 201 -4.50 -0.95 -12.71
CA GLY A 201 -4.04 0.44 -12.54
C GLY A 201 -3.25 0.61 -11.23
N SER A 202 -3.73 0.01 -10.14
CA SER A 202 -3.11 0.05 -8.82
C SER A 202 -1.73 -0.59 -8.76
N LEU A 203 -1.47 -1.59 -9.60
CA LEU A 203 -0.15 -2.22 -9.72
C LEU A 203 0.73 -1.49 -10.74
N MET A 204 0.12 -1.02 -11.84
CA MET A 204 0.83 -0.39 -12.94
C MET A 204 1.50 0.91 -12.53
N LEU A 205 0.77 1.80 -11.82
CA LEU A 205 1.32 3.10 -11.40
C LEU A 205 2.61 2.95 -10.57
N PRO A 206 2.63 2.20 -9.45
CA PRO A 206 3.83 2.12 -8.63
C PRO A 206 5.03 1.46 -9.34
N ILE A 207 4.78 0.48 -10.20
CA ILE A 207 5.84 -0.16 -10.99
C ILE A 207 6.48 0.86 -11.95
N PHE A 208 5.67 1.65 -12.64
CA PHE A 208 6.20 2.61 -13.60
C PHE A 208 6.77 3.87 -12.94
N VAL A 209 6.30 4.25 -11.75
CA VAL A 209 6.97 5.25 -10.91
C VAL A 209 8.40 4.81 -10.59
N LEU A 210 8.62 3.55 -10.17
CA LEU A 210 9.97 3.03 -9.94
C LEU A 210 10.87 3.08 -11.18
N LEU A 211 10.29 2.97 -12.37
CA LEU A 211 11.02 3.01 -13.64
C LEU A 211 11.23 4.43 -14.17
N GLU A 212 10.66 5.47 -13.53
CA GLU A 212 10.71 6.86 -14.01
C GLU A 212 12.15 7.37 -14.12
N LEU A 213 13.01 7.04 -13.16
CA LEU A 213 14.42 7.46 -13.20
C LEU A 213 15.23 6.74 -14.29
N GLN A 214 14.79 5.56 -14.73
CA GLN A 214 15.48 4.79 -15.77
C GLN A 214 15.00 5.15 -17.17
N TRP A 215 13.69 5.26 -17.35
CA TRP A 215 13.04 5.39 -18.67
C TRP A 215 12.40 6.76 -18.90
N GLY A 216 12.54 7.68 -17.93
CA GLY A 216 12.10 9.06 -18.02
C GLY A 216 10.60 9.18 -18.31
N LEU A 217 10.29 10.07 -19.26
CA LEU A 217 8.93 10.44 -19.65
C LEU A 217 8.05 9.25 -20.06
N VAL A 218 8.61 8.17 -20.61
CA VAL A 218 7.82 7.00 -21.02
C VAL A 218 7.26 6.27 -19.80
N ALA A 219 8.10 6.05 -18.79
CA ALA A 219 7.66 5.44 -17.54
C ALA A 219 6.71 6.37 -16.78
N GLY A 220 7.01 7.66 -16.69
CA GLY A 220 6.10 8.65 -16.10
C GLY A 220 4.71 8.65 -16.75
N GLY A 221 4.64 8.71 -18.08
CA GLY A 221 3.36 8.67 -18.80
C GLY A 221 2.56 7.37 -18.62
N LEU A 222 3.27 6.24 -18.45
CA LEU A 222 2.62 4.96 -18.20
C LEU A 222 2.15 4.82 -16.74
N ALA A 223 2.84 5.46 -15.80
CA ALA A 223 2.39 5.63 -14.43
C ALA A 223 1.11 6.48 -14.36
N ASP A 224 1.06 7.61 -15.06
CA ASP A 224 -0.12 8.47 -15.18
C ASP A 224 -1.31 7.71 -15.77
N PHE A 225 -1.08 6.89 -16.80
CA PHE A 225 -2.11 6.03 -17.36
C PHE A 225 -2.64 5.03 -16.31
N GLY A 226 -1.78 4.50 -15.44
CA GLY A 226 -2.20 3.66 -14.31
C GLY A 226 -3.08 4.39 -13.31
N GLY A 227 -2.71 5.62 -12.96
CA GLY A 227 -3.54 6.48 -12.12
C GLY A 227 -4.91 6.76 -12.74
N LEU A 228 -4.95 7.03 -14.05
CA LEU A 228 -6.20 7.24 -14.78
C LEU A 228 -7.10 6.00 -14.75
N LEU A 229 -6.56 4.79 -14.93
CA LEU A 229 -7.33 3.56 -14.84
C LEU A 229 -7.99 3.40 -13.45
N VAL A 230 -7.25 3.71 -12.37
CA VAL A 230 -7.80 3.69 -11.01
C VAL A 230 -8.94 4.69 -10.88
N ILE A 231 -8.75 5.94 -11.31
CA ILE A 231 -9.77 7.00 -11.25
C ILE A 231 -11.03 6.59 -12.01
N VAL A 232 -10.89 6.13 -13.26
CA VAL A 232 -12.03 5.73 -14.08
C VAL A 232 -12.77 4.55 -13.47
N ALA A 233 -12.07 3.56 -12.91
CA ALA A 233 -12.70 2.43 -12.24
C ALA A 233 -13.48 2.86 -10.99
N LEU A 234 -12.93 3.77 -10.19
CA LEU A 234 -13.61 4.32 -9.02
C LEU A 234 -14.86 5.11 -9.41
N LEU A 235 -14.77 5.97 -10.42
CA LEU A 235 -15.92 6.73 -10.92
C LEU A 235 -17.01 5.79 -11.44
N ALA A 236 -16.64 4.76 -12.20
CA ALA A 236 -17.61 3.79 -12.69
C ALA A 236 -18.32 3.04 -11.54
N MET A 237 -17.58 2.57 -10.54
CA MET A 237 -18.18 1.90 -9.38
C MET A 237 -19.00 2.86 -8.51
N TRP A 238 -18.56 4.11 -8.36
CA TRP A 238 -19.32 5.18 -7.70
C TRP A 238 -20.66 5.45 -8.38
N THR A 239 -20.69 5.55 -9.71
CA THR A 239 -21.98 5.72 -10.43
C THR A 239 -22.94 4.57 -10.18
N GLY A 240 -22.43 3.35 -10.01
CA GLY A 240 -23.24 2.19 -9.61
C GLY A 240 -23.80 2.30 -8.18
N ILE A 241 -23.08 2.96 -7.27
CA ILE A 241 -23.56 3.23 -5.90
C ILE A 241 -24.59 4.36 -5.90
N VAL A 242 -24.40 5.43 -6.66
CA VAL A 242 -25.36 6.54 -6.73
C VAL A 242 -26.71 6.06 -7.25
N ARG A 243 -26.72 5.22 -8.30
CA ARG A 243 -27.94 4.60 -8.84
C ARG A 243 -28.69 3.76 -7.79
N TYR A 244 -27.97 3.13 -6.85
CA TYR A 244 -28.60 2.39 -5.76
C TYR A 244 -29.53 3.23 -4.91
N ARG A 245 -29.11 4.47 -4.63
CA ARG A 245 -29.86 5.38 -3.76
C ARG A 245 -31.14 5.90 -4.43
N ASP A 246 -31.13 6.04 -5.75
CA ASP A 246 -32.27 6.58 -6.50
C ASP A 246 -33.43 5.58 -6.52
N ASP A 247 -33.16 4.29 -6.72
CA ASP A 247 -34.19 3.23 -6.69
C ASP A 247 -34.83 3.07 -5.29
N GLU A 248 -34.02 3.11 -4.22
CA GLU A 248 -34.55 3.02 -2.84
C GLU A 248 -35.44 4.24 -2.49
N SER A 249 -35.11 5.41 -3.04
CA SER A 249 -35.90 6.63 -2.85
C SER A 249 -37.24 6.65 -3.60
N LEU A 250 -37.34 5.88 -4.69
CA LEU A 250 -38.56 5.75 -5.49
C LEU A 250 -39.53 4.74 -4.86
N ASP A 251 -39.03 3.61 -4.37
CA ASP A 251 -39.85 2.61 -3.65
C ASP A 251 -40.40 3.18 -2.33
N GLY A 252 -39.60 3.95 -1.59
CA GLY A 252 -40.05 4.59 -0.35
C GLY A 252 -41.13 5.67 -0.53
N ARG A 253 -41.27 6.25 -1.73
CA ARG A 253 -42.35 7.21 -2.07
C ARG A 253 -43.60 6.55 -2.63
N ALA A 254 -43.51 5.32 -3.14
CA ALA A 254 -44.67 4.58 -3.62
C ALA A 254 -45.49 3.93 -2.49
N THR A 255 -44.92 3.85 -1.28
CA THR A 255 -45.54 3.25 -0.10
C THR A 255 -46.07 4.25 0.94
N SER A 256 -46.15 5.55 0.62
CA SER A 256 -46.74 6.61 1.46
C SER A 256 -47.95 7.24 0.78
#